data_AF-A0A958LE93-F1
#
_entry.id   AF-A0A958LE93-F1
#
_cell.length_a   1.000
_cell.length_b   1.000
_cell.length_c   1.000
_cell.angle_alpha   90.00
_cell.angle_beta   90.00
_cell.angle_gamma   90.00
#
_symmetry.space_group_name_H-M   'P 1'
#
loop_
_entity.id
_entity.type
_entity.pdbx_description
1 polymer ?
#
loop_
_entity_poly.entity_id
_entity_poly.type
_entity_poly.pdbx_seq_one_letter_code
_entity_poly.pdbx_strand_id
1 'polypeptide(L)'
;TNPRGGNPKSEGLISVRAALGGSQNVGAFRAAETAGVDNVIEMAKKVGITTLDQHFDPTFVDHDAVTYGASIATGGANIRAIDLAYANAVFSNMGVMVGVPHLAQTVEIESLKGTFTHVGLEYDRAREQALAFSRGHIRLPGTRELDPVVVLQVTDKEGNVLYDHAAANDLQRIQVVDAGSVWLVHSIISDCTSRFIIWGCGTNNDDLRLDSFVGGIKIPTGVKTGTQQGPLAAEDTLETWMNGYSRHAATALWVGNANNELVRDGPSADYAAANTTVRLFKNWMGEYHAYLQALGQIGEPLDFADLQPANVARVAFQTPATDRGLSGGCNQTVTAWVRTDLRYESLCYKVDIDTRNGLLAGPDTPTQYRKSESFVKPPALHPEGYEELAKQFKIPLAPKEVSKGQIPVVIQSPSNGRTLRNATPVVATVDVPSLKQWKLEIGTGAAPSSWTELASGSSNVRDAIIGVIDAARLDAGIYTIRLTAASDSSQFANEARVTFNVDPLIDPLFPTPTPGGPGTLPGGQLPGLPTPTPFGR
;
A
#
# COMPACT_ATOMS: atom_id res chain seq x y z
N THR A 1 8.54 16.68 -1.45
CA THR A 1 8.08 16.18 -2.77
C THR A 1 8.88 14.95 -3.14
N ASN A 2 8.29 13.98 -3.84
CA ASN A 2 9.06 12.85 -4.40
C ASN A 2 9.76 13.32 -5.69
N PRO A 3 10.95 12.79 -6.02
CA PRO A 3 11.78 13.27 -7.13
C PRO A 3 11.27 12.89 -8.54
N ARG A 4 9.96 12.61 -8.72
CA ARG A 4 9.42 12.22 -10.03
C ARG A 4 8.82 13.42 -10.78
N GLY A 5 9.20 13.55 -12.05
CA GLY A 5 8.45 14.34 -13.03
C GLY A 5 7.21 13.59 -13.53
N GLY A 6 6.17 14.34 -13.91
CA GLY A 6 4.94 13.78 -14.50
C GLY A 6 3.76 13.60 -13.54
N ASN A 7 2.61 13.16 -14.09
CA ASN A 7 1.38 12.81 -13.36
C ASN A 7 1.09 11.30 -13.52
N PRO A 8 0.69 10.58 -12.45
CA PRO A 8 0.53 11.05 -11.08
C PRO A 8 1.85 11.34 -10.36
N LYS A 9 1.84 12.31 -9.44
CA LYS A 9 2.94 12.60 -8.52
C LYS A 9 3.02 11.61 -7.33
N SER A 10 2.25 10.53 -7.38
CA SER A 10 2.09 9.52 -6.31
C SER A 10 2.15 8.13 -6.91
N GLU A 11 2.61 7.16 -6.13
CA GLU A 11 2.63 5.73 -6.48
C GLU A 11 1.45 4.95 -5.86
N GLY A 12 0.52 5.67 -5.24
CA GLY A 12 -0.58 5.09 -4.49
C GLY A 12 -0.10 4.47 -3.18
N LEU A 13 -0.52 3.25 -2.91
CA LEU A 13 -0.11 2.49 -1.73
C LEU A 13 1.17 1.74 -2.05
N ILE A 14 2.30 2.16 -1.50
CA ILE A 14 3.57 1.48 -1.74
C ILE A 14 4.02 0.68 -0.53
N SER A 15 4.65 -0.47 -0.80
CA SER A 15 5.33 -1.26 0.21
C SER A 15 6.51 -0.49 0.83
N VAL A 16 6.83 -0.78 2.10
CA VAL A 16 8.04 -0.24 2.77
C VAL A 16 9.29 -0.57 1.95
N ARG A 17 9.33 -1.75 1.34
CA ARG A 17 10.41 -2.16 0.43
C ARG A 17 10.59 -1.20 -0.74
N ALA A 18 9.50 -0.82 -1.40
CA ALA A 18 9.54 0.13 -2.51
C ALA A 18 9.88 1.55 -2.04
N ALA A 19 9.35 1.96 -0.89
CA ALA A 19 9.64 3.28 -0.33
C ALA A 19 11.13 3.42 0.05
N LEU A 20 11.67 2.50 0.84
CA LEU A 20 13.05 2.54 1.32
C LEU A 20 14.06 2.31 0.19
N GLY A 21 13.87 1.27 -0.62
CA GLY A 21 14.76 0.97 -1.75
C GLY A 21 14.75 2.07 -2.80
N GLY A 22 13.57 2.63 -3.10
CA GLY A 22 13.40 3.73 -4.04
C GLY A 22 13.62 5.12 -3.45
N SER A 23 14.09 5.23 -2.20
CA SER A 23 14.39 6.49 -1.50
C SER A 23 13.24 7.51 -1.54
N GLN A 24 12.01 7.07 -1.29
CA GLN A 24 10.81 7.91 -1.37
C GLN A 24 10.57 8.68 -0.08
N ASN A 25 10.63 10.01 -0.16
CA ASN A 25 10.48 10.92 0.98
C ASN A 25 9.13 10.75 1.70
N VAL A 26 8.02 10.58 0.95
CA VAL A 26 6.69 10.43 1.57
C VAL A 26 6.59 9.18 2.44
N GLY A 27 7.20 8.07 2.01
CA GLY A 27 7.23 6.83 2.79
C GLY A 27 8.06 6.98 4.07
N ALA A 28 9.22 7.63 3.97
CA ALA A 28 10.09 7.91 5.10
C ALA A 28 9.43 8.84 6.13
N PHE A 29 8.80 9.94 5.66
CA PHE A 29 8.07 10.87 6.51
C PHE A 29 6.93 10.18 7.27
N ARG A 30 6.09 9.41 6.57
CA ARG A 30 5.00 8.65 7.19
C ARG A 30 5.50 7.63 8.20
N ALA A 31 6.64 6.98 7.94
CA ALA A 31 7.23 6.03 8.87
C ALA A 31 7.66 6.73 10.17
N ALA A 32 8.32 7.89 10.09
CA ALA A 32 8.71 8.65 11.28
C ALA A 32 7.52 9.25 12.02
N GLU A 33 6.50 9.74 11.32
CA GLU A 33 5.27 10.22 11.94
C GLU A 33 4.54 9.10 12.67
N THR A 34 4.44 7.92 12.06
CA THR A 34 3.79 6.73 12.67
C THR A 34 4.60 6.21 13.86
N ALA A 35 5.92 6.18 13.76
CA ALA A 35 6.79 5.73 14.83
C ALA A 35 6.86 6.72 16.01
N GLY A 36 6.67 8.02 15.74
CA GLY A 36 6.96 9.11 16.67
C GLY A 36 8.42 9.55 16.54
N VAL A 37 8.64 10.87 16.46
CA VAL A 37 9.98 11.45 16.20
C VAL A 37 10.97 11.11 17.31
N ASP A 38 10.54 11.15 18.58
CA ASP A 38 11.42 10.85 19.71
C ASP A 38 11.87 9.38 19.70
N ASN A 39 11.00 8.45 19.26
CA ASN A 39 11.37 7.04 19.08
C ASN A 39 12.39 6.87 17.92
N VAL A 40 12.31 7.70 16.89
CA VAL A 40 13.32 7.72 15.80
C VAL A 40 14.66 8.19 16.34
N ILE A 41 14.68 9.26 17.15
CA ILE A 41 15.89 9.77 17.81
C ILE A 41 16.47 8.71 18.74
N GLU A 42 15.65 8.07 19.58
CA GLU A 42 16.09 6.99 20.48
C GLU A 42 16.69 5.82 19.71
N MET A 43 16.06 5.40 18.61
CA MET A 43 16.59 4.34 17.75
C MET A 43 17.92 4.74 17.11
N ALA A 44 18.03 5.98 16.62
CA ALA A 44 19.29 6.50 16.06
C ALA A 44 20.41 6.48 17.10
N LYS A 45 20.13 6.89 18.35
CA LYS A 45 21.09 6.79 19.46
C LYS A 45 21.52 5.35 19.75
N LYS A 46 20.55 4.43 19.82
CA LYS A 46 20.80 2.99 20.05
C LYS A 46 21.73 2.37 19.02
N VAL A 47 21.61 2.75 17.75
CA VAL A 47 22.48 2.22 16.69
C VAL A 47 23.84 2.90 16.59
N GLY A 48 24.08 4.02 17.28
CA GLY A 48 25.41 4.64 17.30
C GLY A 48 25.46 6.14 17.04
N ILE A 49 24.33 6.82 16.85
CA ILE A 49 24.33 8.26 16.60
C ILE A 49 24.48 9.02 17.92
N THR A 50 25.41 9.97 17.99
CA THR A 50 25.68 10.72 19.23
C THR A 50 25.33 12.19 19.16
N THR A 51 24.98 12.69 17.97
CA THR A 51 24.73 14.11 17.70
C THR A 51 23.26 14.50 17.67
N LEU A 52 22.37 13.59 18.04
CA LEU A 52 20.95 13.72 17.76
C LEU A 52 20.11 13.68 19.03
N ASP A 53 19.48 14.81 19.34
CA ASP A 53 18.45 14.96 20.38
C ASP A 53 17.57 16.19 20.09
N GLN A 54 16.36 16.23 20.62
CA GLN A 54 15.57 17.46 20.65
C GLN A 54 16.34 18.53 21.41
N HIS A 55 16.28 19.77 20.94
CA HIS A 55 16.94 20.91 21.57
C HIS A 55 18.45 20.72 21.77
N PHE A 56 19.10 20.00 20.84
CA PHE A 56 20.54 19.87 20.81
C PHE A 56 21.11 20.20 19.44
N ASP A 57 21.78 21.34 19.37
CA ASP A 57 22.66 21.71 18.26
C ASP A 57 24.10 21.18 18.47
N PRO A 58 24.57 20.20 17.68
CA PRO A 58 25.93 19.66 17.80
C PRO A 58 27.03 20.67 17.41
N THR A 59 26.68 21.82 16.84
CA THR A 59 27.62 22.93 16.58
C THR A 59 27.74 23.89 17.76
N PHE A 60 26.92 23.73 18.80
CA PHE A 60 26.89 24.58 19.99
C PHE A 60 26.63 26.07 19.66
N VAL A 61 25.90 26.36 18.59
CA VAL A 61 25.48 27.72 18.26
C VAL A 61 24.24 28.07 19.06
N ASP A 62 23.15 27.34 18.82
CA ASP A 62 21.85 27.57 19.45
C ASP A 62 21.09 26.25 19.61
N HIS A 63 21.18 25.68 20.81
CA HIS A 63 20.55 24.40 21.12
C HIS A 63 19.02 24.47 21.05
N ASP A 64 18.39 25.55 21.52
CA ASP A 64 16.93 25.71 21.56
C ASP A 64 16.32 25.84 20.16
N ALA A 65 17.09 26.34 19.19
CA ALA A 65 16.68 26.47 17.80
C ALA A 65 16.53 25.11 17.07
N VAL A 66 17.06 24.02 17.61
CA VAL A 66 16.98 22.69 17.00
C VAL A 66 15.76 21.94 17.52
N THR A 67 14.74 21.84 16.69
CA THR A 67 13.56 20.99 16.94
C THR A 67 13.36 20.04 15.77
N TYR A 68 13.31 18.74 16.05
CA TYR A 68 13.11 17.72 15.03
C TYR A 68 11.63 17.38 14.87
N GLY A 69 11.17 17.47 13.62
CA GLY A 69 9.92 16.88 13.16
C GLY A 69 10.17 15.65 12.29
N ALA A 70 9.13 15.12 11.65
CA ALA A 70 9.24 13.93 10.78
C ALA A 70 10.17 14.11 9.55
N SER A 71 10.59 15.34 9.24
CA SER A 71 11.65 15.64 8.25
C SER A 71 13.02 15.06 8.64
N ILE A 72 13.23 14.65 9.88
CA ILE A 72 14.42 13.88 10.30
C ILE A 72 14.61 12.62 9.44
N ALA A 73 13.51 11.99 9.01
CA ALA A 73 13.53 10.79 8.18
C ALA A 73 14.03 11.06 6.75
N THR A 74 14.09 12.32 6.34
CA THR A 74 14.57 12.75 5.02
C THR A 74 15.94 13.44 5.09
N GLY A 75 16.66 13.32 6.21
CA GLY A 75 18.01 13.88 6.36
C GLY A 75 18.07 15.28 6.98
N GLY A 76 17.01 15.72 7.66
CA GLY A 76 16.97 17.04 8.32
C GLY A 76 17.80 17.16 9.61
N ALA A 77 18.87 16.37 9.78
CA ALA A 77 19.65 16.33 11.01
C ALA A 77 21.16 16.21 10.75
N ASN A 78 21.95 16.87 11.59
CA ASN A 78 23.41 16.86 11.52
C ASN A 78 23.97 15.60 12.19
N ILE A 79 24.68 14.77 11.41
CA ILE A 79 25.28 13.53 11.88
C ILE A 79 26.73 13.44 11.43
N ARG A 80 27.60 12.93 12.31
CA ARG A 80 29.02 12.69 11.98
C ARG A 80 29.15 11.44 11.12
N ALA A 81 30.00 11.49 10.10
CA ALA A 81 30.28 10.34 9.25
C ALA A 81 30.75 9.10 10.05
N ILE A 82 31.54 9.29 11.10
CA ILE A 82 31.98 8.18 11.97
C ILE A 82 30.83 7.51 12.74
N ASP A 83 29.83 8.28 13.16
CA ASP A 83 28.66 7.73 13.85
C ASP A 83 27.81 6.90 12.86
N LEU A 84 27.66 7.36 11.61
CA LEU A 84 27.01 6.58 10.54
C LEU A 84 27.78 5.32 10.18
N ALA A 85 29.11 5.39 10.07
CA ALA A 85 29.94 4.22 9.81
C ALA A 85 29.80 3.18 10.93
N TYR A 86 29.76 3.62 12.19
CA TYR A 86 29.57 2.72 13.32
C TYR A 86 28.14 2.15 13.38
N ALA A 87 27.12 2.94 13.05
CA ALA A 87 25.76 2.44 12.87
C ALA A 87 25.68 1.37 11.76
N ASN A 88 26.36 1.58 10.63
CA ASN A 88 26.46 0.57 9.58
C ASN A 88 27.12 -0.73 10.08
N ALA A 89 28.07 -0.66 11.02
CA ALA A 89 28.65 -1.85 11.66
C ALA A 89 27.62 -2.58 12.53
N VAL A 90 26.76 -1.86 13.26
CA VAL A 90 25.62 -2.45 13.99
C VAL A 90 24.69 -3.20 13.04
N PHE A 91 24.36 -2.62 11.88
CA PHE A 91 23.56 -3.30 10.85
C PHE A 91 24.26 -4.54 10.29
N SER A 92 25.56 -4.47 10.00
CA SER A 92 26.35 -5.61 9.52
C SER A 92 26.34 -6.78 10.51
N ASN A 93 26.32 -6.46 11.80
CA ASN A 93 26.30 -7.43 12.90
C ASN A 93 24.87 -7.76 13.38
N MET A 94 23.85 -7.59 12.53
CA MET A 94 22.45 -7.89 12.86
C MET A 94 21.95 -7.26 14.17
N GLY A 95 22.30 -6.00 14.41
CA GLY A 95 21.87 -5.24 15.58
C GLY A 95 22.80 -5.36 16.80
N VAL A 96 23.96 -6.02 16.66
CA VAL A 96 24.97 -6.10 17.71
C VAL A 96 25.98 -4.96 17.58
N MET A 97 26.06 -4.12 18.60
CA MET A 97 27.13 -3.14 18.77
C MET A 97 28.37 -3.81 19.32
N VAL A 98 29.52 -3.54 18.70
CA VAL A 98 30.80 -4.17 19.04
C VAL A 98 31.85 -3.08 19.23
N GLY A 99 32.48 -3.04 20.40
CA GLY A 99 33.46 -2.00 20.72
C GLY A 99 33.92 -2.11 22.17
N VAL A 100 34.58 -1.06 22.66
CA VAL A 100 35.04 -0.95 24.06
C VAL A 100 34.26 0.14 24.78
N PRO A 101 34.04 0.08 26.10
CA PRO A 101 33.37 1.15 26.83
C PRO A 101 33.99 2.52 26.56
N HIS A 102 33.16 3.53 26.28
CA HIS A 102 33.67 4.88 26.07
C HIS A 102 34.16 5.51 27.38
N LEU A 103 35.08 6.47 27.26
CA LEU A 103 35.57 7.26 28.40
C LEU A 103 34.88 8.63 28.52
N ALA A 104 33.90 8.91 27.67
CA ALA A 104 33.18 10.18 27.67
C ALA A 104 32.35 10.38 28.96
N GLN A 105 32.34 11.60 29.47
CA GLN A 105 31.41 12.02 30.52
C GLN A 105 30.02 12.28 29.91
N THR A 106 28.98 11.71 30.52
CA THR A 106 27.59 12.05 30.17
C THR A 106 27.24 13.43 30.72
N VAL A 107 26.64 14.27 29.90
CA VAL A 107 26.20 15.63 30.24
C VAL A 107 24.75 15.83 29.84
N GLU A 108 23.93 16.34 30.77
CA GLU A 108 22.53 16.66 30.51
C GLU A 108 22.40 17.85 29.56
N ILE A 109 21.42 17.82 28.67
CA ILE A 109 21.25 18.82 27.61
C ILE A 109 21.03 20.22 28.20
N GLU A 110 20.27 20.32 29.28
CA GLU A 110 19.95 21.57 29.96
C GLU A 110 21.20 22.25 30.57
N SER A 111 22.29 21.50 30.73
CA SER A 111 23.57 22.01 31.22
C SER A 111 24.47 22.60 30.12
N LEU A 112 24.11 22.38 28.85
CA LEU A 112 24.87 22.85 27.70
C LEU A 112 24.60 24.32 27.42
N LYS A 113 25.61 24.99 26.88
CA LYS A 113 25.58 26.43 26.58
C LYS A 113 25.79 26.65 25.09
N GLY A 114 25.05 27.60 24.53
CA GLY A 114 25.15 28.00 23.13
C GLY A 114 25.98 29.27 22.96
N THR A 115 26.85 29.28 21.94
CA THR A 115 27.74 30.41 21.63
C THR A 115 27.00 31.63 21.10
N PHE A 116 25.78 31.47 20.57
CA PHE A 116 24.92 32.58 20.15
C PHE A 116 24.03 33.09 21.29
N THR A 117 23.56 32.19 22.15
CA THR A 117 22.57 32.50 23.20
C THR A 117 23.20 32.94 24.52
N HIS A 118 24.49 32.72 24.73
CA HIS A 118 25.21 33.03 25.97
C HIS A 118 26.39 33.98 25.75
N VAL A 119 26.78 34.72 26.79
CA VAL A 119 27.87 35.70 26.78
C VAL A 119 28.80 35.54 27.99
N GLY A 120 30.00 36.15 27.93
CA GLY A 120 30.97 36.12 29.03
C GLY A 120 31.43 34.70 29.38
N LEU A 121 31.46 34.36 30.68
CA LEU A 121 31.91 33.06 31.16
C LEU A 121 31.09 31.88 30.58
N GLU A 122 29.79 32.09 30.32
CA GLU A 122 28.94 31.05 29.74
C GLU A 122 29.22 30.84 28.24
N TYR A 123 29.67 31.88 27.52
CA TYR A 123 30.18 31.73 26.15
C TYR A 123 31.50 30.95 26.12
N ASP A 124 32.42 31.25 27.04
CA ASP A 124 33.67 30.51 27.15
C ASP A 124 33.40 29.03 27.48
N ARG A 125 32.47 28.77 28.39
CA ARG A 125 31.97 27.43 28.71
C ARG A 125 31.35 26.74 27.49
N ALA A 126 30.53 27.42 26.69
CA ALA A 126 29.97 26.86 25.46
C ALA A 126 31.06 26.39 24.50
N ARG A 127 32.13 27.18 24.32
CA ARG A 127 33.27 26.81 23.46
C ARG A 127 34.06 25.63 24.01
N GLU A 128 34.27 25.56 25.32
CA GLU A 128 34.89 24.42 25.97
C GLU A 128 34.06 23.15 25.80
N GLN A 129 32.74 23.23 26.01
CA GLN A 129 31.81 22.12 25.80
C GLN A 129 31.80 21.67 24.34
N ALA A 130 31.78 22.60 23.38
CA ALA A 130 31.85 22.27 21.95
C ALA A 130 33.15 21.52 21.59
N LEU A 131 34.29 21.96 22.14
CA LEU A 131 35.57 21.29 21.95
C LEU A 131 35.60 19.92 22.62
N ALA A 132 35.07 19.79 23.83
CA ALA A 132 34.95 18.53 24.53
C ALA A 132 34.05 17.53 23.76
N PHE A 133 32.92 18.00 23.23
CA PHE A 133 31.99 17.17 22.46
C PHE A 133 32.60 16.69 21.14
N SER A 134 33.24 17.59 20.39
CA SER A 134 33.91 17.24 19.13
C SER A 134 35.06 16.25 19.31
N ARG A 135 35.73 16.27 20.47
CA ARG A 135 36.77 15.31 20.87
C ARG A 135 36.22 14.03 21.50
N GLY A 136 34.90 13.93 21.70
CA GLY A 136 34.27 12.78 22.33
C GLY A 136 34.51 12.68 23.85
N HIS A 137 34.92 13.76 24.51
CA HIS A 137 35.10 13.81 25.97
C HIS A 137 33.76 13.93 26.72
N ILE A 138 32.73 14.49 26.08
CA ILE A 138 31.37 14.54 26.62
C ILE A 138 30.37 13.95 25.62
N ARG A 139 29.27 13.38 26.13
CA ARG A 139 28.17 12.80 25.35
C ARG A 139 26.80 13.08 25.97
N LEU A 140 25.78 12.99 25.14
CA LEU A 140 24.39 13.09 25.58
C LEU A 140 23.91 11.77 26.22
N PRO A 141 22.90 11.83 27.11
CA PRO A 141 22.26 10.66 27.67
C PRO A 141 21.67 9.73 26.58
N GLY A 142 21.77 8.43 26.82
CA GLY A 142 21.22 7.38 25.95
C GLY A 142 21.97 7.18 24.62
N THR A 143 23.05 7.91 24.36
CA THR A 143 23.94 7.64 23.21
C THR A 143 24.79 6.40 23.45
N ARG A 144 25.41 5.88 22.39
CA ARG A 144 26.16 4.61 22.41
C ARG A 144 27.16 4.50 23.57
N GLU A 145 27.12 3.36 24.24
CA GLU A 145 27.99 2.99 25.37
C GLU A 145 29.37 2.49 24.92
N LEU A 146 29.47 1.97 23.68
CA LEU A 146 30.70 1.42 23.13
C LEU A 146 31.29 2.32 22.03
N ASP A 147 32.61 2.39 22.00
CA ASP A 147 33.43 3.01 20.97
C ASP A 147 34.14 2.00 20.08
N PRO A 148 34.31 2.32 18.78
CA PRO A 148 35.13 1.50 17.92
C PRO A 148 36.58 1.50 18.42
N VAL A 149 37.23 0.35 18.29
CA VAL A 149 38.66 0.22 18.61
C VAL A 149 39.47 0.91 17.52
N VAL A 150 40.17 1.99 17.90
CA VAL A 150 41.00 2.79 16.98
C VAL A 150 42.51 2.66 17.28
N VAL A 151 42.86 2.16 18.46
CA VAL A 151 44.24 1.92 18.88
C VAL A 151 44.35 0.46 19.32
N LEU A 152 45.26 -0.29 18.69
CA LEU A 152 45.51 -1.70 19.05
C LEU A 152 46.63 -1.83 20.09
N GLN A 153 47.65 -0.97 20.02
CA GLN A 153 48.78 -0.98 20.93
C GLN A 153 49.37 0.42 21.06
N VAL A 154 49.83 0.78 22.26
CA VAL A 154 50.61 1.99 22.53
C VAL A 154 51.94 1.55 23.16
N THR A 155 53.04 2.06 22.64
CA THR A 155 54.38 1.87 23.22
C THR A 155 55.01 3.22 23.58
N ASP A 156 55.82 3.24 24.63
CA ASP A 156 56.71 4.38 24.89
C ASP A 156 57.90 4.41 23.91
N LYS A 157 58.78 5.41 24.07
CA LYS A 157 59.96 5.59 23.21
C LYS A 157 61.04 4.53 23.44
N GLU A 158 61.01 3.83 24.57
CA GLU A 158 61.89 2.71 24.90
C GLU A 158 61.35 1.37 24.37
N GLY A 159 60.12 1.34 23.84
CA GLY A 159 59.47 0.14 23.33
C GLY A 159 58.66 -0.64 24.37
N ASN A 160 58.46 -0.08 25.58
CA ASN A 160 57.59 -0.71 26.57
C ASN A 160 56.13 -0.53 26.15
N VAL A 161 55.35 -1.61 26.23
CA VAL A 161 53.93 -1.60 25.91
C VAL A 161 53.16 -0.92 27.06
N LEU A 162 52.53 0.21 26.76
CA LEU A 162 51.69 0.98 27.69
C LEU A 162 50.22 0.55 27.62
N TYR A 163 49.77 0.11 26.45
CA TYR A 163 48.44 -0.42 26.22
C TYR A 163 48.50 -1.47 25.12
N ASP A 164 47.75 -2.56 25.29
CA ASP A 164 47.58 -3.61 24.29
C ASP A 164 46.12 -4.08 24.36
N HIS A 165 45.38 -3.88 23.27
CA HIS A 165 43.95 -4.21 23.21
C HIS A 165 43.71 -5.72 23.34
N ALA A 166 44.57 -6.56 22.75
CA ALA A 166 44.42 -8.00 22.83
C ALA A 166 44.62 -8.50 24.27
N ALA A 167 45.54 -7.87 25.00
CA ALA A 167 45.75 -8.16 26.42
C ALA A 167 44.67 -7.55 27.33
N ALA A 168 44.11 -6.39 26.97
CA ALA A 168 43.08 -5.69 27.74
C ALA A 168 41.77 -6.50 27.84
N ASN A 169 41.44 -7.27 26.79
CA ASN A 169 40.24 -8.12 26.73
C ASN A 169 38.96 -7.36 27.12
N ASP A 170 38.86 -6.10 26.68
CA ASP A 170 37.81 -5.14 27.01
C ASP A 170 36.74 -5.02 25.91
N LEU A 171 36.84 -5.83 24.86
CA LEU A 171 35.89 -5.87 23.76
C LEU A 171 34.53 -6.40 24.24
N GLN A 172 33.49 -5.60 24.04
CA GLN A 172 32.11 -5.92 24.38
C GLN A 172 31.24 -6.08 23.13
N ARG A 173 30.17 -6.85 23.30
CA ARG A 173 29.14 -7.11 22.30
C ARG A 173 27.78 -6.94 22.95
N ILE A 174 27.00 -5.98 22.48
CA ILE A 174 25.70 -5.63 23.06
C ILE A 174 24.66 -5.65 21.95
N GLN A 175 23.60 -6.47 22.11
CA GLN A 175 22.45 -6.43 21.20
C GLN A 175 21.64 -5.15 21.49
N VAL A 176 21.71 -4.17 20.58
CA VAL A 176 21.06 -2.86 20.75
C VAL A 176 19.75 -2.74 19.96
N VAL A 177 19.57 -3.56 18.93
CA VAL A 177 18.35 -3.63 18.11
C VAL A 177 18.00 -5.08 17.84
N ASP A 178 16.72 -5.45 17.83
CA ASP A 178 16.29 -6.81 17.45
C ASP A 178 16.84 -7.22 16.07
N ALA A 179 17.49 -8.39 16.02
CA ALA A 179 18.12 -8.89 14.80
C ALA A 179 17.10 -9.11 13.67
N GLY A 180 15.89 -9.56 13.99
CA GLY A 180 14.81 -9.72 13.02
C GLY A 180 14.41 -8.40 12.35
N SER A 181 14.32 -7.31 13.11
CA SER A 181 14.07 -5.96 12.57
C SER A 181 15.20 -5.51 11.65
N VAL A 182 16.46 -5.75 12.05
CA VAL A 182 17.64 -5.45 11.20
C VAL A 182 17.61 -6.24 9.91
N TRP A 183 17.25 -7.53 9.97
CA TRP A 183 17.11 -8.38 8.79
C TRP A 183 16.06 -7.87 7.81
N LEU A 184 14.91 -7.38 8.29
CA LEU A 184 13.90 -6.80 7.40
C LEU A 184 14.46 -5.60 6.62
N VAL A 185 15.18 -4.69 7.29
CA VAL A 185 15.85 -3.56 6.64
C VAL A 185 16.93 -4.04 5.67
N HIS A 186 17.81 -4.93 6.13
CA HIS A 186 18.88 -5.52 5.32
C HIS A 186 18.33 -6.13 4.02
N SER A 187 17.28 -6.97 4.11
CA SER A 187 16.64 -7.64 2.97
C SER A 187 16.09 -6.69 1.90
N ILE A 188 15.89 -5.42 2.25
CA ILE A 188 15.48 -4.36 1.33
C ILE A 188 16.71 -3.69 0.74
N ILE A 189 17.62 -3.19 1.58
CA ILE A 189 18.75 -2.36 1.12
C ILE A 189 19.89 -3.16 0.49
N SER A 190 19.93 -4.49 0.69
CA SER A 190 20.86 -5.40 0.01
C SER A 190 20.35 -5.92 -1.33
N ASP A 191 19.05 -5.86 -1.56
CA ASP A 191 18.45 -6.30 -2.82
C ASP A 191 18.37 -5.14 -3.82
N CYS A 192 19.18 -5.22 -4.88
CA CYS A 192 19.21 -4.19 -5.92
C CYS A 192 17.87 -3.99 -6.64
N THR A 193 16.99 -5.00 -6.65
CA THR A 193 15.65 -4.89 -7.26
C THR A 193 14.69 -4.01 -6.46
N SER A 194 15.01 -3.70 -5.19
CA SER A 194 14.21 -2.75 -4.39
C SER A 194 14.43 -1.29 -4.82
N ARG A 195 15.50 -1.01 -5.56
CA ARG A 195 15.98 0.34 -5.88
C ARG A 195 15.37 0.96 -7.14
N PHE A 196 14.37 0.28 -7.71
CA PHE A 196 13.82 0.42 -9.07
C PHE A 196 13.42 1.83 -9.53
N ILE A 197 13.20 2.77 -8.60
CA ILE A 197 12.80 4.15 -8.93
C ILE A 197 13.99 4.96 -9.46
N ILE A 198 15.16 4.77 -8.85
CA ILE A 198 16.35 5.59 -9.11
C ILE A 198 17.45 4.72 -9.71
N TRP A 199 17.59 3.49 -9.24
CA TRP A 199 18.71 2.62 -9.55
C TRP A 199 18.28 1.28 -10.14
N GLY A 200 19.23 0.61 -10.78
CA GLY A 200 19.15 -0.80 -11.16
C GLY A 200 20.22 -1.63 -10.46
N CYS A 201 20.27 -2.92 -10.79
CA CYS A 201 21.35 -3.82 -10.37
C CYS A 201 22.64 -3.52 -11.14
N GLY A 202 23.75 -3.41 -10.42
CA GLY A 202 25.07 -3.21 -10.99
C GLY A 202 25.70 -4.50 -11.48
N THR A 203 26.72 -4.38 -12.32
CA THR A 203 27.48 -5.51 -12.88
C THR A 203 28.99 -5.37 -12.69
N ASN A 204 29.50 -4.18 -12.39
CA ASN A 204 30.92 -3.93 -12.10
C ASN A 204 31.08 -2.60 -11.32
N ASN A 205 32.32 -2.22 -10.99
CA ASN A 205 32.59 -0.96 -10.27
C ASN A 205 32.56 0.30 -11.15
N ASP A 206 32.56 0.17 -12.49
CA ASP A 206 32.62 1.30 -13.43
C ASP A 206 31.24 1.90 -13.76
N ASP A 207 30.16 1.13 -13.55
CA ASP A 207 28.79 1.61 -13.73
C ASP A 207 28.33 2.60 -12.62
N LEU A 208 27.18 3.25 -12.83
CA LEU A 208 26.54 4.14 -11.85
C LEU A 208 25.41 3.47 -11.04
N ARG A 209 25.49 2.17 -10.83
CA ARG A 209 24.61 1.42 -9.92
C ARG A 209 25.31 1.26 -8.56
N LEU A 210 24.56 0.80 -7.55
CA LEU A 210 25.04 0.82 -6.16
C LEU A 210 25.78 -0.46 -5.72
N ASP A 211 25.78 -1.52 -6.54
CA ASP A 211 26.42 -2.79 -6.17
C ASP A 211 27.94 -2.71 -6.34
N SER A 212 28.71 -3.18 -5.36
CA SER A 212 30.18 -3.15 -5.37
C SER A 212 30.77 -4.54 -5.63
N PHE A 213 31.97 -4.58 -6.21
CA PHE A 213 32.62 -5.81 -6.67
C PHE A 213 34.09 -5.88 -6.26
N VAL A 214 34.60 -7.09 -6.03
CA VAL A 214 36.04 -7.39 -5.87
C VAL A 214 36.39 -8.55 -6.78
N GLY A 215 37.41 -8.38 -7.64
CA GLY A 215 37.80 -9.42 -8.60
C GLY A 215 36.67 -9.90 -9.54
N GLY A 216 35.69 -9.05 -9.83
CA GLY A 216 34.49 -9.41 -10.61
C GLY A 216 33.38 -10.12 -9.82
N ILE A 217 33.60 -10.42 -8.54
CA ILE A 217 32.62 -11.03 -7.64
C ILE A 217 31.87 -9.92 -6.90
N LYS A 218 30.54 -9.99 -6.89
CA LYS A 218 29.71 -9.03 -6.15
C LYS A 218 29.98 -9.18 -4.64
N ILE A 219 30.27 -8.06 -3.99
CA ILE A 219 30.36 -7.99 -2.52
C ILE A 219 28.91 -7.91 -2.00
N PRO A 220 28.46 -8.85 -1.14
CA PRO A 220 27.16 -8.73 -0.48
C PRO A 220 27.17 -7.51 0.44
N THR A 221 26.29 -6.54 0.17
CA THR A 221 26.24 -5.28 0.93
C THR A 221 24.80 -4.87 1.22
N GLY A 222 24.59 -4.18 2.34
CA GLY A 222 23.46 -3.26 2.50
C GLY A 222 23.92 -1.85 2.18
N VAL A 223 23.20 -1.12 1.33
CA VAL A 223 23.63 0.23 0.90
C VAL A 223 22.47 1.19 0.70
N LYS A 224 22.68 2.45 1.10
CA LYS A 224 21.72 3.53 0.98
C LYS A 224 22.41 4.85 0.62
N THR A 225 21.86 5.54 -0.37
CA THR A 225 22.26 6.90 -0.76
C THR A 225 21.56 7.96 0.07
N GLY A 226 22.15 9.16 0.16
CA GLY A 226 21.53 10.37 0.67
C GLY A 226 21.88 11.56 -0.23
N THR A 227 20.94 12.49 -0.38
CA THR A 227 21.11 13.72 -1.16
C THR A 227 20.37 14.83 -0.45
N GLN A 228 21.10 15.85 0.00
CA GLN A 228 20.51 17.03 0.62
C GLN A 228 20.33 18.11 -0.43
N GLN A 229 19.10 18.62 -0.55
CA GLN A 229 18.81 19.72 -1.46
C GLN A 229 19.39 21.04 -0.94
N GLY A 230 19.72 21.94 -1.87
CA GLY A 230 20.11 23.30 -1.53
C GLY A 230 18.94 24.12 -0.97
N PRO A 231 19.23 25.27 -0.33
CA PRO A 231 18.21 26.09 0.33
C PRO A 231 17.27 26.83 -0.62
N LEU A 232 17.60 26.94 -1.92
CA LEU A 232 16.89 27.78 -2.88
C LEU A 232 16.02 26.97 -3.85
N ALA A 233 16.52 25.87 -4.40
CA ALA A 233 15.77 25.02 -5.32
C ALA A 233 15.87 23.53 -4.98
N ALA A 234 14.80 22.78 -5.28
CA ALA A 234 14.76 21.33 -5.08
C ALA A 234 15.65 20.57 -6.07
N GLU A 235 16.09 21.23 -7.14
CA GLU A 235 17.12 20.71 -8.01
C GLU A 235 18.49 20.83 -7.34
N ASP A 236 18.87 21.96 -6.74
CA ASP A 236 20.17 22.17 -6.08
C ASP A 236 20.59 21.00 -5.17
N THR A 237 21.87 20.61 -5.23
CA THR A 237 22.48 19.66 -4.29
C THR A 237 23.53 20.36 -3.44
N LEU A 238 23.33 20.32 -2.12
CA LEU A 238 24.30 20.82 -1.16
C LEU A 238 25.36 19.77 -0.84
N GLU A 239 24.94 18.52 -0.70
CA GLU A 239 25.81 17.41 -0.34
C GLU A 239 25.18 16.06 -0.71
N THR A 240 26.05 15.06 -0.84
CA THR A 240 25.64 13.68 -1.10
C THR A 240 26.32 12.72 -0.14
N TRP A 241 25.60 11.65 0.19
CA TRP A 241 26.02 10.63 1.13
C TRP A 241 25.87 9.24 0.51
N MET A 242 26.77 8.33 0.88
CA MET A 242 26.57 6.90 0.66
C MET A 242 26.99 6.13 1.90
N ASN A 243 26.04 5.38 2.43
CA ASN A 243 26.18 4.59 3.63
C ASN A 243 25.99 3.13 3.28
N GLY A 244 26.85 2.27 3.78
CA GLY A 244 26.68 0.85 3.58
C GLY A 244 27.68 0.01 4.33
N TYR A 245 27.49 -1.29 4.21
CA TYR A 245 28.29 -2.29 4.91
C TYR A 245 28.34 -3.58 4.13
N SER A 246 29.39 -4.36 4.36
CA SER A 246 29.50 -5.80 4.09
C SER A 246 29.80 -6.51 5.41
N ARG A 247 29.97 -7.84 5.38
CA ARG A 247 30.46 -8.62 6.54
C ARG A 247 31.86 -8.23 7.02
N HIS A 248 32.60 -7.44 6.24
CA HIS A 248 34.00 -7.10 6.50
C HIS A 248 34.27 -5.60 6.58
N ALA A 249 33.30 -4.76 6.25
CA ALA A 249 33.46 -3.32 6.21
C ALA A 249 32.15 -2.60 6.58
N ALA A 250 32.26 -1.48 7.27
CA ALA A 250 31.18 -0.53 7.48
C ALA A 250 31.66 0.86 7.09
N THR A 251 30.97 1.48 6.13
CA THR A 251 31.46 2.66 5.41
C THR A 251 30.39 3.73 5.38
N ALA A 252 30.76 4.96 5.73
CA ALA A 252 29.98 6.16 5.48
C ALA A 252 30.83 7.13 4.67
N LEU A 253 30.31 7.62 3.56
CA LEU A 253 30.97 8.54 2.65
C LEU A 253 30.12 9.79 2.49
N TRP A 254 30.77 10.95 2.59
CA TRP A 254 30.19 12.27 2.37
C TRP A 254 30.96 13.01 1.28
N VAL A 255 30.24 13.73 0.44
CA VAL A 255 30.80 14.66 -0.54
C VAL A 255 30.01 15.96 -0.47
N GLY A 256 30.70 17.04 -0.13
CA GLY A 256 30.19 18.41 -0.09
C GLY A 256 31.33 19.42 -0.13
N ASN A 257 31.02 20.70 -0.39
CA ASN A 257 32.02 21.75 -0.34
C ASN A 257 32.16 22.29 1.09
N ALA A 258 33.39 22.49 1.55
CA ALA A 258 33.66 22.97 2.91
C ALA A 258 33.10 24.37 3.22
N ASN A 259 32.77 25.15 2.19
CA ASN A 259 32.16 26.47 2.28
C ASN A 259 30.62 26.43 2.11
N ASN A 260 30.00 25.25 2.08
CA ASN A 260 28.56 25.03 1.85
C ASN A 260 28.05 25.56 0.49
N GLU A 261 28.93 25.76 -0.49
CA GLU A 261 28.49 25.98 -1.88
C GLU A 261 27.94 24.68 -2.48
N LEU A 262 27.06 24.83 -3.49
CA LEU A 262 26.43 23.68 -4.16
C LEU A 262 27.47 22.75 -4.80
N VAL A 263 27.25 21.44 -4.64
CA VAL A 263 28.06 20.42 -5.30
C VAL A 263 27.73 20.38 -6.79
N ARG A 264 28.78 20.42 -7.63
CA ARG A 264 28.68 20.22 -9.07
C ARG A 264 29.21 18.82 -9.42
N ASP A 265 28.31 17.86 -9.58
CA ASP A 265 28.66 16.46 -9.87
C ASP A 265 28.15 16.04 -11.27
N GLY A 266 29.06 15.87 -12.23
CA GLY A 266 28.78 15.37 -13.58
C GLY A 266 28.76 16.40 -14.74
N PRO A 267 28.86 15.94 -16.01
CA PRO A 267 29.11 16.79 -17.18
C PRO A 267 27.94 17.68 -17.63
N SER A 268 26.70 17.39 -17.21
CA SER A 268 25.49 18.18 -17.53
C SER A 268 24.96 19.03 -16.38
N ALA A 269 25.57 18.98 -15.18
CA ALA A 269 25.11 19.73 -14.00
C ALA A 269 23.62 19.55 -13.64
N ASP A 270 23.06 18.35 -13.84
CA ASP A 270 21.77 18.01 -13.22
C ASP A 270 22.03 17.67 -11.75
N TYR A 271 21.58 18.56 -10.87
CA TYR A 271 21.84 18.62 -9.44
C TYR A 271 21.23 17.47 -8.61
N ALA A 272 21.18 16.24 -9.11
CA ALA A 272 20.78 15.05 -8.34
C ALA A 272 21.82 13.90 -8.43
N ALA A 273 23.06 14.23 -8.84
CA ALA A 273 24.08 13.24 -9.12
C ALA A 273 24.78 12.79 -7.83
N ALA A 274 24.56 11.53 -7.45
CA ALA A 274 25.42 10.81 -6.51
C ALA A 274 26.60 10.15 -7.26
N ASN A 275 27.04 10.69 -8.41
CA ASN A 275 28.00 10.05 -9.31
C ASN A 275 29.38 9.90 -8.63
N THR A 276 29.93 11.00 -8.12
CA THR A 276 31.21 11.00 -7.40
C THR A 276 31.14 10.07 -6.19
N THR A 277 30.10 10.21 -5.37
CA THR A 277 29.93 9.43 -4.13
C THR A 277 29.75 7.94 -4.42
N VAL A 278 28.99 7.57 -5.46
CA VAL A 278 28.83 6.17 -5.89
C VAL A 278 30.15 5.57 -6.34
N ARG A 279 30.92 6.27 -7.17
CA ARG A 279 32.21 5.77 -7.65
C ARG A 279 33.22 5.60 -6.52
N LEU A 280 33.35 6.60 -5.65
CA LEU A 280 34.24 6.54 -4.50
C LEU A 280 33.88 5.39 -3.56
N PHE A 281 32.60 5.21 -3.24
CA PHE A 281 32.16 4.11 -2.38
C PHE A 281 32.46 2.74 -3.01
N LYS A 282 32.14 2.54 -4.29
CA LYS A 282 32.37 1.25 -4.97
C LYS A 282 33.85 0.91 -5.09
N ASN A 283 34.68 1.91 -5.44
CA ASN A 283 36.12 1.72 -5.52
C ASN A 283 36.70 1.39 -4.15
N TRP A 284 36.34 2.14 -3.11
CA TRP A 284 36.75 1.85 -1.74
C TRP A 284 36.34 0.43 -1.30
N MET A 285 35.09 0.05 -1.51
CA MET A 285 34.62 -1.30 -1.14
C MET A 285 35.38 -2.37 -1.91
N GLY A 286 35.59 -2.21 -3.22
CA GLY A 286 36.35 -3.17 -4.03
C GLY A 286 37.81 -3.27 -3.60
N GLU A 287 38.51 -2.15 -3.48
CA GLU A 287 39.92 -2.08 -3.12
C GLU A 287 40.18 -2.57 -1.69
N TYR A 288 39.32 -2.21 -0.73
CA TYR A 288 39.46 -2.67 0.64
C TYR A 288 39.28 -4.19 0.76
N HIS A 289 38.30 -4.78 0.06
CA HIS A 289 38.15 -6.23 0.05
C HIS A 289 39.31 -6.93 -0.66
N ALA A 290 39.82 -6.36 -1.75
CA ALA A 290 41.03 -6.88 -2.41
C ALA A 290 42.26 -6.83 -1.47
N TYR A 291 42.39 -5.76 -0.69
CA TYR A 291 43.43 -5.62 0.32
C TYR A 291 43.31 -6.70 1.41
N LEU A 292 42.11 -6.92 1.96
CA LEU A 292 41.89 -7.98 2.94
C LEU A 292 42.18 -9.38 2.38
N GLN A 293 41.85 -9.63 1.10
CA GLN A 293 42.18 -10.87 0.41
C GLN A 293 43.69 -11.06 0.24
N ALA A 294 44.41 -9.99 -0.14
CA ALA A 294 45.86 -10.03 -0.30
C ALA A 294 46.59 -10.29 1.03
N LEU A 295 46.03 -9.84 2.16
CA LEU A 295 46.52 -10.17 3.50
C LEU A 295 46.14 -11.58 3.98
N GLY A 296 45.33 -12.32 3.22
CA GLY A 296 44.78 -13.62 3.65
C GLY A 296 43.81 -13.51 4.83
N GLN A 297 43.29 -12.32 5.12
CA GLN A 297 42.33 -12.11 6.22
C GLN A 297 40.92 -12.57 5.84
N ILE A 298 40.58 -12.56 4.55
CA ILE A 298 39.34 -13.09 4.01
C ILE A 298 39.60 -13.90 2.74
N GLY A 299 38.72 -14.86 2.43
CA GLY A 299 38.64 -15.53 1.14
C GLY A 299 37.69 -14.78 0.20
N GLU A 300 36.71 -15.47 -0.36
CA GLU A 300 35.60 -14.78 -1.05
C GLU A 300 34.75 -13.95 -0.06
N PRO A 301 34.14 -12.84 -0.50
CA PRO A 301 33.25 -12.04 0.34
C PRO A 301 32.09 -12.87 0.88
N LEU A 302 31.89 -12.85 2.20
CA LEU A 302 30.79 -13.56 2.84
C LEU A 302 29.44 -12.91 2.54
N ASP A 303 28.41 -13.74 2.36
CA ASP A 303 27.02 -13.29 2.37
C ASP A 303 26.48 -13.15 3.80
N PHE A 304 25.16 -12.96 3.96
CA PHE A 304 24.50 -12.81 5.26
C PHE A 304 23.60 -14.00 5.61
N ALA A 305 23.61 -15.10 4.83
CA ALA A 305 22.64 -16.17 4.99
C ALA A 305 22.76 -16.90 6.35
N ASP A 306 23.99 -17.07 6.84
CA ASP A 306 24.31 -17.62 8.17
C ASP A 306 23.89 -16.70 9.33
N LEU A 307 23.64 -15.41 9.06
CA LEU A 307 23.17 -14.44 10.05
C LEU A 307 21.65 -14.28 10.06
N GLN A 308 20.89 -15.06 9.30
CA GLN A 308 19.43 -14.99 9.30
C GLN A 308 18.88 -15.27 10.71
N PRO A 309 18.15 -14.32 11.33
CA PRO A 309 17.55 -14.53 12.65
C PRO A 309 16.47 -15.62 12.64
N ALA A 310 16.30 -16.32 13.76
CA ALA A 310 15.28 -17.36 13.89
C ALA A 310 13.84 -16.80 13.84
N ASN A 311 13.65 -15.52 14.20
CA ASN A 311 12.35 -14.85 14.22
C ASN A 311 11.99 -14.19 12.88
N VAL A 312 12.59 -14.57 11.75
CA VAL A 312 12.20 -14.09 10.42
C VAL A 312 11.93 -15.22 9.43
N ALA A 313 10.94 -15.01 8.56
CA ALA A 313 10.61 -15.95 7.50
C ALA A 313 10.08 -15.23 6.26
N ARG A 314 10.21 -15.87 5.10
CA ARG A 314 9.50 -15.46 3.88
C ARG A 314 8.14 -16.13 3.84
N VAL A 315 7.08 -15.35 3.83
CA VAL A 315 5.69 -15.85 3.81
C VAL A 315 4.87 -15.17 2.73
N ALA A 316 3.75 -15.79 2.35
CA ALA A 316 2.72 -15.10 1.58
C ALA A 316 2.05 -14.05 2.48
N PHE A 317 2.14 -12.78 2.08
CA PHE A 317 1.66 -11.63 2.83
C PHE A 317 0.61 -10.89 2.00
N GLN A 318 -0.60 -10.75 2.55
CA GLN A 318 -1.69 -10.00 1.91
C GLN A 318 -1.34 -8.52 1.91
N THR A 319 -1.44 -7.86 0.76
CA THR A 319 -1.04 -6.46 0.62
C THR A 319 -2.00 -5.68 -0.27
N PRO A 320 -2.37 -4.43 0.08
CA PRO A 320 -3.11 -3.55 -0.81
C PRO A 320 -2.22 -2.73 -1.75
N ALA A 321 -0.91 -3.00 -1.77
CA ALA A 321 0.05 -2.19 -2.48
C ALA A 321 -0.16 -2.16 -4.01
N THR A 322 0.19 -1.04 -4.61
CA THR A 322 0.09 -0.72 -6.04
C THR A 322 1.45 -0.55 -6.70
N ASP A 323 2.56 -0.65 -5.94
CA ASP A 323 3.90 -0.59 -6.51
C ASP A 323 4.21 -1.81 -7.39
N ARG A 324 5.21 -1.67 -8.28
CA ARG A 324 5.76 -2.77 -9.09
C ARG A 324 4.73 -3.53 -9.95
N GLY A 325 3.71 -2.82 -10.45
CA GLY A 325 2.67 -3.40 -11.30
C GLY A 325 1.66 -4.26 -10.54
N LEU A 326 1.63 -4.17 -9.21
CA LEU A 326 0.60 -4.81 -8.40
C LEU A 326 -0.77 -4.18 -8.68
N SER A 327 -1.82 -5.01 -8.68
CA SER A 327 -3.17 -4.57 -9.03
C SER A 327 -3.81 -3.66 -7.97
N GLY A 328 -3.23 -3.62 -6.77
CA GLY A 328 -3.86 -2.99 -5.60
C GLY A 328 -5.01 -3.83 -5.03
N GLY A 329 -5.54 -3.37 -3.90
CA GLY A 329 -6.71 -3.97 -3.27
C GLY A 329 -6.41 -5.22 -2.43
N CYS A 330 -7.47 -5.82 -1.87
CA CYS A 330 -7.33 -6.81 -0.81
C CYS A 330 -7.17 -8.27 -1.27
N ASN A 331 -7.29 -8.55 -2.57
CA ASN A 331 -7.32 -9.93 -3.08
C ASN A 331 -5.96 -10.41 -3.63
N GLN A 332 -4.87 -9.76 -3.24
CA GLN A 332 -3.53 -10.10 -3.68
C GLN A 332 -2.60 -10.41 -2.51
N THR A 333 -1.60 -11.24 -2.80
CA THR A 333 -0.54 -11.62 -1.86
C THR A 333 0.81 -11.49 -2.52
N VAL A 334 1.82 -11.07 -1.76
CA VAL A 334 3.22 -11.05 -2.19
C VAL A 334 4.05 -11.92 -1.25
N THR A 335 5.14 -12.50 -1.75
CA THR A 335 6.11 -13.15 -0.86
C THR A 335 7.02 -12.09 -0.24
N ALA A 336 6.95 -11.91 1.07
CA ALA A 336 7.72 -10.92 1.80
C ALA A 336 8.42 -11.52 3.02
N TRP A 337 9.54 -10.92 3.42
CA TRP A 337 10.13 -11.16 4.72
C TRP A 337 9.24 -10.55 5.80
N VAL A 338 8.96 -11.32 6.84
CA VAL A 338 8.24 -10.88 8.04
C VAL A 338 8.97 -11.36 9.28
N ARG A 339 8.71 -10.69 10.38
CA ARG A 339 9.04 -11.17 11.71
C ARG A 339 7.96 -12.13 12.20
N THR A 340 8.33 -13.34 12.60
CA THR A 340 7.40 -14.42 12.98
C THR A 340 6.89 -14.29 14.41
N ASP A 341 7.53 -13.43 15.21
CA ASP A 341 7.20 -13.10 16.59
C ASP A 341 6.29 -11.87 16.71
N LEU A 342 5.85 -11.28 15.60
CA LEU A 342 4.92 -10.15 15.55
C LEU A 342 3.58 -10.54 14.97
N ARG A 343 2.53 -9.86 15.45
CA ARG A 343 1.21 -9.91 14.85
C ARG A 343 1.02 -8.73 13.90
N TYR A 344 0.80 -9.00 12.63
CA TYR A 344 0.48 -7.98 11.64
C TYR A 344 -1.02 -7.80 11.53
N GLU A 345 -1.49 -6.58 11.72
CA GLU A 345 -2.89 -6.26 11.46
C GLU A 345 -3.20 -6.29 9.96
N SER A 346 -4.41 -6.73 9.62
CA SER A 346 -4.86 -6.64 8.23
C SER A 346 -5.01 -5.17 7.83
N LEU A 347 -4.43 -4.81 6.69
CA LEU A 347 -4.66 -3.52 6.02
C LEU A 347 -6.02 -3.48 5.30
N CYS A 348 -6.79 -4.56 5.39
CA CYS A 348 -8.10 -4.72 4.81
C CYS A 348 -9.15 -4.92 5.90
N TYR A 349 -10.38 -4.54 5.62
CA TYR A 349 -11.55 -4.83 6.44
C TYR A 349 -12.65 -5.43 5.56
N LYS A 350 -13.51 -6.25 6.18
CA LYS A 350 -14.63 -6.88 5.50
C LYS A 350 -15.91 -6.12 5.75
N VAL A 351 -16.74 -5.99 4.71
CA VAL A 351 -18.13 -5.56 4.83
C VAL A 351 -19.01 -6.52 4.03
N ASP A 352 -20.26 -6.67 4.44
CA ASP A 352 -21.23 -7.44 3.67
C ASP A 352 -21.88 -6.53 2.63
N ILE A 353 -21.90 -6.99 1.38
CA ILE A 353 -22.48 -6.32 0.23
C ILE A 353 -23.73 -7.06 -0.19
N ASP A 354 -24.78 -6.34 -0.55
CA ASP A 354 -25.97 -6.89 -1.19
C ASP A 354 -25.68 -7.15 -2.68
N THR A 355 -25.60 -8.41 -3.07
CA THR A 355 -25.19 -8.84 -4.42
C THR A 355 -26.12 -8.35 -5.53
N ARG A 356 -27.32 -7.92 -5.18
CA ARG A 356 -28.34 -7.43 -6.13
C ARG A 356 -28.07 -6.01 -6.61
N ASN A 357 -27.43 -5.19 -5.79
CA ASN A 357 -27.29 -3.75 -6.04
C ASN A 357 -25.90 -3.18 -5.71
N GLY A 358 -24.99 -3.97 -5.12
CA GLY A 358 -23.63 -3.55 -4.81
C GLY A 358 -23.53 -2.59 -3.63
N LEU A 359 -24.60 -2.38 -2.86
CA LEU A 359 -24.63 -1.53 -1.66
C LEU A 359 -24.29 -2.33 -0.40
N LEU A 360 -24.03 -1.66 0.74
CA LEU A 360 -23.83 -2.35 2.01
C LEU A 360 -25.09 -3.15 2.38
N ALA A 361 -24.94 -4.40 2.78
CA ALA A 361 -26.07 -5.21 3.21
C ALA A 361 -26.65 -4.68 4.53
N GLY A 362 -27.86 -4.11 4.48
CA GLY A 362 -28.60 -3.64 5.65
C GLY A 362 -29.28 -4.78 6.41
N PRO A 363 -29.95 -4.53 7.55
CA PRO A 363 -30.70 -5.55 8.29
C PRO A 363 -31.71 -6.33 7.43
N ASP A 364 -32.34 -5.65 6.46
CA ASP A 364 -33.37 -6.22 5.59
C ASP A 364 -32.82 -7.00 4.38
N THR A 365 -31.49 -7.02 4.16
CA THR A 365 -30.90 -7.82 3.08
C THR A 365 -30.97 -9.32 3.43
N PRO A 366 -31.69 -10.15 2.65
CA PRO A 366 -31.74 -11.59 2.90
C PRO A 366 -30.36 -12.23 2.80
N THR A 367 -30.05 -13.22 3.64
CA THR A 367 -28.72 -13.86 3.73
C THR A 367 -28.20 -14.38 2.40
N GLN A 368 -29.08 -14.90 1.53
CA GLN A 368 -28.70 -15.40 0.21
C GLN A 368 -28.17 -14.33 -0.75
N TYR A 369 -28.42 -13.05 -0.45
CA TYR A 369 -27.93 -11.90 -1.21
C TYR A 369 -26.81 -11.17 -0.48
N ARG A 370 -26.33 -11.67 0.66
CA ARG A 370 -25.16 -11.09 1.35
C ARG A 370 -23.89 -11.76 0.86
N LYS A 371 -22.92 -10.95 0.42
CA LYS A 371 -21.57 -11.40 0.09
C LYS A 371 -20.55 -10.57 0.87
N SER A 372 -19.71 -11.25 1.64
CA SER A 372 -18.62 -10.59 2.37
C SER A 372 -17.50 -10.23 1.40
N GLU A 373 -17.18 -8.94 1.28
CA GLU A 373 -16.10 -8.42 0.45
C GLU A 373 -15.08 -7.64 1.27
N SER A 374 -13.82 -7.62 0.82
CA SER A 374 -12.72 -6.97 1.53
C SER A 374 -12.30 -5.68 0.84
N PHE A 375 -12.18 -4.60 1.61
CA PHE A 375 -11.78 -3.27 1.15
C PHE A 375 -10.57 -2.78 1.93
N VAL A 376 -9.76 -1.93 1.29
CA VAL A 376 -8.55 -1.37 1.89
C VAL A 376 -8.96 -0.37 2.98
N LYS A 377 -8.37 -0.47 4.17
CA LYS A 377 -8.58 0.52 5.22
C LYS A 377 -8.06 1.88 4.76
N PRO A 378 -8.80 2.98 4.97
CA PRO A 378 -8.27 4.32 4.80
C PRO A 378 -7.01 4.51 5.67
N PRO A 379 -6.02 5.29 5.22
CA PRO A 379 -4.83 5.56 6.03
C PRO A 379 -5.23 6.32 7.30
N ALA A 380 -4.62 5.96 8.44
CA ALA A 380 -4.88 6.61 9.72
C ALA A 380 -4.36 8.06 9.75
N LEU A 381 -3.22 8.29 9.09
CA LEU A 381 -2.60 9.61 8.94
C LEU A 381 -2.98 10.20 7.59
N HIS A 382 -3.46 11.44 7.60
CA HIS A 382 -3.85 12.18 6.39
C HIS A 382 -4.84 11.42 5.49
N PRO A 383 -6.06 11.09 5.98
CA PRO A 383 -7.08 10.37 5.19
C PRO A 383 -7.66 11.21 4.03
N GLU A 384 -7.45 12.52 4.02
CA GLU A 384 -7.89 13.42 2.96
C GLU A 384 -7.35 12.98 1.58
N GLY A 385 -8.23 13.00 0.58
CA GLY A 385 -7.87 12.61 -0.79
C GLY A 385 -7.67 11.10 -1.01
N TYR A 386 -7.81 10.25 0.03
CA TYR A 386 -7.74 8.79 -0.11
C TYR A 386 -8.70 8.27 -1.18
N GLU A 387 -9.94 8.74 -1.21
CA GLU A 387 -10.96 8.28 -2.18
C GLU A 387 -10.59 8.63 -3.63
N GLU A 388 -10.04 9.83 -3.86
CA GLU A 388 -9.61 10.26 -5.19
C GLU A 388 -8.38 9.48 -5.67
N LEU A 389 -7.42 9.24 -4.77
CA LEU A 389 -6.28 8.36 -5.06
C LEU A 389 -6.75 6.92 -5.32
N ALA A 390 -7.66 6.37 -4.51
CA ALA A 390 -8.19 5.03 -4.72
C ALA A 390 -8.84 4.89 -6.09
N LYS A 391 -9.65 5.87 -6.53
CA LYS A 391 -10.22 5.92 -7.89
C LYS A 391 -9.14 5.96 -8.96
N GLN A 392 -8.13 6.82 -8.78
CA GLN A 392 -7.01 6.95 -9.73
C GLN A 392 -6.24 5.64 -9.91
N PHE A 393 -6.00 4.91 -8.81
CA PHE A 393 -5.30 3.63 -8.82
C PHE A 393 -6.22 2.42 -8.99
N LYS A 394 -7.51 2.65 -9.27
CA LYS A 394 -8.53 1.60 -9.44
C LYS A 394 -8.63 0.64 -8.23
N ILE A 395 -8.35 1.15 -7.03
CA ILE A 395 -8.54 0.42 -5.77
C ILE A 395 -10.03 0.48 -5.42
N PRO A 396 -10.71 -0.68 -5.22
CA PRO A 396 -12.10 -0.71 -4.83
C PRO A 396 -12.36 0.01 -3.50
N LEU A 397 -13.36 0.88 -3.47
CA LEU A 397 -13.86 1.55 -2.27
C LEU A 397 -15.14 0.86 -1.80
N ALA A 398 -15.29 0.72 -0.48
CA ALA A 398 -16.53 0.21 0.08
C ALA A 398 -17.69 1.17 -0.24
N PRO A 399 -18.87 0.65 -0.62
CA PRO A 399 -20.06 1.49 -0.75
C PRO A 399 -20.40 2.12 0.60
N LYS A 400 -20.94 3.34 0.56
CA LYS A 400 -21.36 4.07 1.77
C LYS A 400 -22.85 3.91 2.06
N GLU A 401 -23.63 3.63 1.02
CA GLU A 401 -25.08 3.49 1.14
C GLU A 401 -25.47 2.07 1.57
N VAL A 402 -26.52 1.98 2.37
CA VAL A 402 -27.07 0.72 2.88
C VAL A 402 -28.25 0.29 2.01
N SER A 403 -28.22 -0.96 1.56
CA SER A 403 -29.31 -1.62 0.85
C SER A 403 -30.56 -1.69 1.73
N LYS A 404 -31.71 -1.35 1.15
CA LYS A 404 -33.03 -1.49 1.79
C LYS A 404 -33.65 -2.88 1.61
N GLY A 405 -32.86 -3.88 1.22
CA GLY A 405 -33.33 -5.25 1.04
C GLY A 405 -34.24 -5.48 -0.17
N GLN A 406 -34.53 -4.44 -0.97
CA GLN A 406 -35.48 -4.46 -2.08
C GLN A 406 -35.09 -5.45 -3.17
N ILE A 407 -36.08 -6.14 -3.75
CA ILE A 407 -35.87 -7.00 -4.91
C ILE A 407 -35.76 -6.07 -6.14
N PRO A 408 -34.62 -6.09 -6.88
CA PRO A 408 -34.32 -5.10 -7.92
C PRO A 408 -35.28 -5.15 -9.11
N VAL A 409 -35.86 -6.33 -9.38
CA VAL A 409 -36.83 -6.53 -10.45
C VAL A 409 -37.94 -7.46 -9.95
N VAL A 410 -39.19 -6.99 -10.02
CA VAL A 410 -40.38 -7.77 -9.67
C VAL A 410 -41.47 -7.52 -10.71
N ILE A 411 -42.22 -8.57 -11.04
CA ILE A 411 -43.46 -8.49 -11.80
C ILE A 411 -44.62 -8.77 -10.83
N GLN A 412 -45.42 -7.76 -10.54
CA GLN A 412 -46.58 -7.83 -9.64
C GLN A 412 -47.82 -8.36 -10.37
N SER A 413 -47.96 -8.07 -11.66
CA SER A 413 -49.06 -8.54 -12.51
C SER A 413 -48.58 -8.77 -13.94
N PRO A 414 -49.02 -9.83 -14.64
CA PRO A 414 -49.87 -10.92 -14.14
C PRO A 414 -49.17 -11.79 -13.08
N SER A 415 -49.93 -12.59 -12.34
CA SER A 415 -49.39 -13.58 -11.39
C SER A 415 -49.18 -14.94 -12.06
N ASN A 416 -48.28 -15.75 -11.49
CA ASN A 416 -48.01 -17.10 -12.00
C ASN A 416 -49.30 -17.95 -12.05
N GLY A 417 -49.50 -18.65 -13.18
CA GLY A 417 -50.62 -19.55 -13.43
C GLY A 417 -51.95 -18.87 -13.80
N ARG A 418 -52.00 -17.53 -13.83
CA ARG A 418 -53.23 -16.80 -14.21
C ARG A 418 -53.62 -17.08 -15.66
N THR A 419 -54.92 -17.18 -15.95
CA THR A 419 -55.42 -17.21 -17.34
C THR A 419 -55.75 -15.79 -17.80
N LEU A 420 -55.15 -15.36 -18.91
CA LEU A 420 -55.38 -14.08 -19.55
C LEU A 420 -56.29 -14.28 -20.76
N ARG A 421 -57.36 -13.47 -20.84
CA ARG A 421 -58.36 -13.51 -21.92
C ARG A 421 -58.42 -12.22 -22.74
N ASN A 422 -58.00 -11.11 -22.13
CA ASN A 422 -58.04 -9.76 -22.69
C ASN A 422 -56.69 -9.05 -22.47
N ALA A 423 -56.54 -7.87 -23.05
CA ALA A 423 -55.42 -6.97 -22.80
C ALA A 423 -55.18 -6.79 -21.29
N THR A 424 -54.00 -7.21 -20.82
CA THR A 424 -53.65 -7.22 -19.40
C THR A 424 -52.40 -6.36 -19.18
N PRO A 425 -52.45 -5.34 -18.30
CA PRO A 425 -51.28 -4.54 -17.98
C PRO A 425 -50.26 -5.36 -17.19
N VAL A 426 -48.98 -5.19 -17.56
CA VAL A 426 -47.84 -5.71 -16.82
C VAL A 426 -47.42 -4.65 -15.81
N VAL A 427 -47.68 -4.92 -14.54
CA VAL A 427 -47.27 -4.05 -13.41
C VAL A 427 -45.96 -4.59 -12.86
N ALA A 428 -44.93 -3.75 -12.84
CA ALA A 428 -43.59 -4.13 -12.44
C ALA A 428 -42.90 -3.06 -11.59
N THR A 429 -41.91 -3.48 -10.80
CA THR A 429 -40.90 -2.61 -10.20
C THR A 429 -39.53 -2.96 -10.78
N VAL A 430 -38.82 -1.96 -11.29
CA VAL A 430 -37.39 -1.98 -11.63
C VAL A 430 -36.72 -0.90 -10.79
N ASP A 431 -35.95 -1.33 -9.79
CA ASP A 431 -35.26 -0.44 -8.86
C ASP A 431 -33.80 -0.88 -8.73
N VAL A 432 -33.02 -0.52 -9.74
CA VAL A 432 -31.59 -0.86 -9.85
C VAL A 432 -30.77 0.43 -9.76
N PRO A 433 -29.80 0.54 -8.83
CA PRO A 433 -28.88 1.67 -8.81
C PRO A 433 -28.10 1.78 -10.11
N SER A 434 -27.93 3.01 -10.61
CA SER A 434 -27.23 3.29 -11.88
C SER A 434 -27.78 2.51 -13.09
N LEU A 435 -29.08 2.20 -13.11
CA LEU A 435 -29.76 1.53 -14.21
C LEU A 435 -29.39 2.16 -15.56
N LYS A 436 -29.03 1.32 -16.53
CA LYS A 436 -28.81 1.73 -17.93
C LYS A 436 -29.99 1.34 -18.80
N GLN A 437 -30.50 0.13 -18.63
CA GLN A 437 -31.63 -0.38 -19.41
C GLN A 437 -32.37 -1.52 -18.71
N TRP A 438 -33.65 -1.65 -19.01
CA TRP A 438 -34.48 -2.82 -18.71
C TRP A 438 -35.27 -3.24 -19.96
N LYS A 439 -35.60 -4.52 -20.04
CA LYS A 439 -36.38 -5.12 -21.14
C LYS A 439 -37.45 -6.06 -20.60
N LEU A 440 -38.66 -5.91 -21.09
CA LEU A 440 -39.78 -6.82 -20.91
C LEU A 440 -39.97 -7.62 -22.20
N GLU A 441 -39.92 -8.94 -22.10
CA GLU A 441 -40.05 -9.84 -23.23
C GLU A 441 -41.07 -10.95 -22.92
N ILE A 442 -41.68 -11.51 -23.97
CA ILE A 442 -42.59 -12.64 -23.90
C ILE A 442 -42.08 -13.79 -24.77
N GLY A 443 -42.29 -15.03 -24.33
CA GLY A 443 -41.99 -16.23 -25.09
C GLY A 443 -43.06 -17.31 -24.89
N THR A 444 -43.20 -18.18 -25.88
CA THR A 444 -44.12 -19.32 -25.86
C THR A 444 -43.59 -20.46 -24.99
N GLY A 445 -44.46 -21.02 -24.15
CA GLY A 445 -44.17 -22.11 -23.22
C GLY A 445 -43.73 -21.66 -21.82
N ALA A 446 -43.58 -22.64 -20.93
CA ALA A 446 -43.08 -22.42 -19.56
C ALA A 446 -41.57 -22.14 -19.51
N ALA A 447 -40.82 -22.55 -20.53
CA ALA A 447 -39.38 -22.30 -20.68
C ALA A 447 -39.03 -21.95 -22.13
N PRO A 448 -39.33 -20.71 -22.57
CA PRO A 448 -39.14 -20.31 -23.97
C PRO A 448 -37.67 -20.30 -24.41
N SER A 449 -37.40 -20.80 -25.62
CA SER A 449 -36.09 -20.71 -26.28
C SER A 449 -35.93 -19.45 -27.14
N SER A 450 -37.05 -18.81 -27.51
CA SER A 450 -37.11 -17.55 -28.23
C SER A 450 -37.95 -16.53 -27.46
N TRP A 451 -37.60 -15.25 -27.62
CA TRP A 451 -38.19 -14.14 -26.88
C TRP A 451 -38.53 -12.99 -27.83
N THR A 452 -39.66 -12.36 -27.60
CA THR A 452 -40.14 -11.18 -28.33
C THR A 452 -40.21 -10.01 -27.37
N GLU A 453 -39.57 -8.90 -27.71
CA GLU A 453 -39.60 -7.67 -26.89
C GLU A 453 -41.00 -7.05 -26.91
N LEU A 454 -41.57 -6.85 -25.71
CA LEU A 454 -42.82 -6.14 -25.50
C LEU A 454 -42.59 -4.67 -25.19
N ALA A 455 -41.56 -4.38 -24.39
CA ALA A 455 -41.20 -3.02 -23.99
C ALA A 455 -39.76 -2.96 -23.49
N SER A 456 -39.19 -1.76 -23.50
CA SER A 456 -37.89 -1.47 -22.87
C SER A 456 -37.85 -0.05 -22.36
N GLY A 457 -36.91 0.23 -21.46
CA GLY A 457 -36.72 1.56 -20.88
C GLY A 457 -35.37 1.69 -20.19
N SER A 458 -35.02 2.92 -19.79
CA SER A 458 -33.73 3.25 -19.17
C SER A 458 -33.84 3.90 -17.79
N SER A 459 -35.06 4.06 -17.28
CA SER A 459 -35.34 4.67 -15.97
C SER A 459 -35.92 3.65 -15.00
N ASN A 460 -35.63 3.82 -13.71
CA ASN A 460 -36.26 3.04 -12.64
C ASN A 460 -37.77 3.33 -12.60
N VAL A 461 -38.56 2.29 -12.34
CA VAL A 461 -40.02 2.34 -12.28
C VAL A 461 -40.49 1.58 -11.03
N ARG A 462 -41.51 2.08 -10.35
CA ARG A 462 -42.03 1.47 -9.12
C ARG A 462 -43.54 1.30 -9.23
N ASP A 463 -44.00 0.06 -9.05
CA ASP A 463 -45.41 -0.34 -9.12
C ASP A 463 -46.13 0.28 -10.33
N ALA A 464 -45.44 0.29 -11.48
CA ALA A 464 -45.87 0.99 -12.68
C ALA A 464 -46.25 0.00 -13.78
N ILE A 465 -47.15 0.43 -14.67
CA ILE A 465 -47.46 -0.30 -15.89
C ILE A 465 -46.31 -0.09 -16.88
N ILE A 466 -45.58 -1.17 -17.20
CA ILE A 466 -44.40 -1.13 -18.07
C ILE A 466 -44.64 -1.73 -19.46
N GLY A 467 -45.81 -2.35 -19.66
CA GLY A 467 -46.21 -2.98 -20.91
C GLY A 467 -47.62 -3.54 -20.80
N VAL A 468 -48.15 -4.03 -21.92
CA VAL A 468 -49.48 -4.67 -21.99
C VAL A 468 -49.35 -5.95 -22.78
N ILE A 469 -49.90 -7.04 -22.24
CA ILE A 469 -50.05 -8.31 -22.94
C ILE A 469 -51.43 -8.32 -23.58
N ASP A 470 -51.50 -8.23 -24.91
CA ASP A 470 -52.74 -8.36 -25.66
C ASP A 470 -53.04 -9.83 -25.95
N ALA A 471 -53.73 -10.50 -25.03
CA ALA A 471 -54.06 -11.92 -25.12
C ALA A 471 -54.90 -12.27 -26.36
N ALA A 472 -55.64 -11.33 -26.94
CA ALA A 472 -56.45 -11.56 -28.14
C ALA A 472 -55.60 -11.73 -29.42
N ARG A 473 -54.32 -11.34 -29.38
CA ARG A 473 -53.36 -11.45 -30.49
C ARG A 473 -52.39 -12.62 -30.34
N LEU A 474 -52.60 -13.46 -29.32
CA LEU A 474 -51.78 -14.61 -29.01
C LEU A 474 -52.64 -15.87 -29.15
N ASP A 475 -52.04 -16.96 -29.63
CA ASP A 475 -52.72 -18.25 -29.69
C ASP A 475 -52.99 -18.79 -28.28
N ALA A 476 -53.99 -19.67 -28.15
CA ALA A 476 -54.26 -20.34 -26.89
C ALA A 476 -53.05 -21.19 -26.47
N GLY A 477 -52.56 -21.00 -25.24
CA GLY A 477 -51.37 -21.72 -24.77
C GLY A 477 -50.71 -21.14 -23.52
N ILE A 478 -49.60 -21.75 -23.11
CA ILE A 478 -48.78 -21.26 -21.99
C ILE A 478 -47.77 -20.25 -22.54
N TYR A 479 -47.62 -19.12 -21.85
CA TYR A 479 -46.61 -18.11 -22.14
C TYR A 479 -45.84 -17.74 -20.89
N THR A 480 -44.61 -17.29 -21.08
CA THR A 480 -43.79 -16.73 -20.01
C THR A 480 -43.34 -15.34 -20.41
N ILE A 481 -43.51 -14.36 -19.52
CA ILE A 481 -42.80 -13.08 -19.62
C ILE A 481 -41.53 -13.11 -18.77
N ARG A 482 -40.49 -12.43 -19.24
CA ARG A 482 -39.30 -12.10 -18.44
C ARG A 482 -39.08 -10.60 -18.44
N LEU A 483 -38.73 -10.06 -17.28
CA LEU A 483 -38.28 -8.69 -17.11
C LEU A 483 -36.81 -8.73 -16.70
N THR A 484 -35.94 -8.11 -17.48
CA THR A 484 -34.49 -8.06 -17.23
C THR A 484 -34.03 -6.62 -17.02
N ALA A 485 -33.05 -6.40 -16.13
CA ALA A 485 -32.46 -5.07 -15.90
C ALA A 485 -30.93 -5.11 -15.75
N ALA A 486 -30.26 -4.05 -16.24
CA ALA A 486 -28.81 -3.95 -16.34
C ALA A 486 -28.27 -2.59 -15.90
N SER A 487 -27.22 -2.59 -15.09
CA SER A 487 -26.42 -1.40 -14.73
C SER A 487 -25.19 -1.20 -15.65
N ASP A 488 -24.89 -2.18 -16.51
CA ASP A 488 -23.92 -2.12 -17.59
C ASP A 488 -24.63 -2.46 -18.92
N SER A 489 -24.30 -1.77 -20.01
CA SER A 489 -24.89 -1.96 -21.34
C SER A 489 -24.75 -3.37 -21.92
N SER A 490 -23.87 -4.22 -21.38
CA SER A 490 -23.55 -5.54 -21.97
C SER A 490 -24.11 -6.75 -21.21
N GLN A 491 -24.61 -6.59 -19.97
CA GLN A 491 -25.11 -7.72 -19.16
C GLN A 491 -26.33 -7.35 -18.30
N PHE A 492 -27.42 -8.09 -18.47
CA PHE A 492 -28.59 -8.04 -17.58
C PHE A 492 -28.37 -8.98 -16.39
N ALA A 493 -28.13 -8.41 -15.21
CA ALA A 493 -27.82 -9.16 -13.99
C ALA A 493 -29.06 -9.48 -13.13
N ASN A 494 -30.20 -8.83 -13.39
CA ASN A 494 -31.43 -8.98 -12.62
C ASN A 494 -32.57 -9.46 -13.55
N GLU A 495 -33.29 -10.51 -13.15
CA GLU A 495 -34.38 -11.10 -13.93
C GLU A 495 -35.58 -11.48 -13.02
N ALA A 496 -36.79 -11.20 -13.49
CA ALA A 496 -38.03 -11.78 -12.96
C ALA A 496 -38.81 -12.47 -14.08
N ARG A 497 -39.46 -13.61 -13.77
CA ARG A 497 -40.31 -14.34 -14.73
C ARG A 497 -41.70 -14.58 -14.19
N VAL A 498 -42.69 -14.52 -15.06
CA VAL A 498 -44.06 -14.97 -14.79
C VAL A 498 -44.55 -15.84 -15.93
N THR A 499 -45.03 -17.03 -15.60
CA THR A 499 -45.67 -17.96 -16.53
C THR A 499 -47.19 -17.92 -16.33
N PHE A 500 -47.95 -17.81 -17.42
CA PHE A 500 -49.41 -17.67 -17.41
C PHE A 500 -50.03 -18.40 -18.61
N ASN A 501 -51.35 -18.59 -18.57
CA ASN A 501 -52.12 -19.20 -19.66
C ASN A 501 -52.80 -18.10 -20.49
N VAL A 502 -52.89 -18.30 -21.79
CA VAL A 502 -53.66 -17.47 -22.71
C VAL A 502 -54.83 -18.31 -23.25
N ASP A 503 -56.04 -17.78 -23.13
CA ASP A 503 -57.29 -18.40 -23.63
C ASP A 503 -58.16 -17.29 -24.24
N PRO A 504 -57.93 -16.93 -25.51
CA PRO A 504 -58.64 -15.83 -26.16
C PRO A 504 -60.10 -16.24 -26.38
N LEU A 505 -61.03 -15.36 -26.01
CA LEU A 505 -62.45 -15.60 -26.27
C LEU A 505 -62.69 -15.62 -27.79
N ILE A 506 -63.04 -16.78 -28.34
CA ILE A 506 -63.55 -16.89 -29.71
C ILE A 506 -65.02 -16.47 -29.67
N ASP A 507 -65.36 -15.33 -30.28
CA ASP A 507 -66.74 -14.94 -30.54
C ASP A 507 -67.27 -15.78 -31.73
N PRO A 508 -68.30 -16.63 -31.56
CA PRO A 508 -68.78 -17.48 -32.64
C PRO A 508 -69.67 -16.67 -33.61
N LEU A 509 -69.07 -16.16 -34.69
CA LEU A 509 -69.83 -15.59 -35.81
C LEU A 509 -70.58 -16.70 -36.59
N PHE A 510 -71.87 -16.46 -36.76
CA PHE A 510 -72.91 -17.27 -37.41
C PHE A 510 -72.53 -17.85 -38.80
N PRO A 511 -72.98 -19.07 -39.16
CA PRO A 511 -72.88 -19.58 -40.53
C PRO A 511 -74.02 -19.05 -41.43
N THR A 512 -73.66 -18.66 -42.65
CA THR A 512 -74.54 -18.24 -43.76
C THR A 512 -75.31 -19.44 -44.36
N PRO A 513 -76.60 -19.33 -44.71
CA PRO A 513 -77.39 -20.47 -45.19
C PRO A 513 -77.25 -20.74 -46.70
N THR A 514 -77.16 -22.01 -47.07
CA THR A 514 -77.28 -22.51 -48.46
C THR A 514 -78.76 -22.70 -48.82
N PRO A 515 -79.22 -22.40 -50.06
CA PRO A 515 -80.63 -22.49 -50.42
C PRO A 515 -81.01 -23.92 -50.84
N GLY A 516 -82.04 -24.49 -50.22
CA GLY A 516 -82.59 -25.80 -50.61
C GLY A 516 -84.02 -26.02 -50.16
N GLY A 517 -84.95 -25.97 -51.12
CA GLY A 517 -86.15 -26.84 -51.21
C GLY A 517 -87.34 -26.58 -50.28
N PRO A 518 -88.57 -26.43 -50.81
CA PRO A 518 -89.78 -26.28 -50.00
C PRO A 518 -90.29 -27.65 -49.52
N GLY A 519 -90.44 -27.81 -48.20
CA GLY A 519 -90.96 -29.02 -47.57
C GLY A 519 -91.77 -28.71 -46.31
N THR A 520 -93.08 -28.55 -46.51
CA THR A 520 -94.23 -28.76 -45.61
C THR A 520 -94.00 -29.02 -44.11
N LEU A 521 -94.62 -28.17 -43.27
CA LEU A 521 -94.90 -28.35 -41.84
C LEU A 521 -95.95 -29.43 -41.58
N PRO A 522 -95.90 -30.09 -40.40
CA PRO A 522 -96.86 -29.76 -39.34
C PRO A 522 -96.15 -29.66 -37.97
N GLY A 523 -96.43 -28.68 -37.10
CA GLY A 523 -97.69 -28.54 -36.37
C GLY A 523 -97.57 -29.26 -35.02
N GLY A 524 -97.30 -28.53 -33.92
CA GLY A 524 -97.29 -29.15 -32.58
C GLY A 524 -96.71 -28.32 -31.43
N GLN A 525 -97.59 -27.56 -30.76
CA GLN A 525 -97.72 -27.42 -29.31
C GLN A 525 -96.50 -27.06 -28.43
N LEU A 526 -96.55 -25.85 -27.84
CA LEU A 526 -95.97 -25.53 -26.52
C LEU A 526 -96.98 -25.92 -25.42
N PRO A 527 -96.54 -26.59 -24.35
CA PRO A 527 -96.40 -25.89 -23.06
C PRO A 527 -95.17 -26.43 -22.27
N GLY A 528 -94.45 -25.67 -21.46
CA GLY A 528 -94.86 -24.79 -20.38
C GLY A 528 -93.69 -24.73 -19.39
N LEU A 529 -93.45 -23.55 -18.80
CA LEU A 529 -92.54 -23.38 -17.67
C LEU A 529 -93.27 -23.74 -16.37
N PRO A 530 -92.57 -24.38 -15.42
CA PRO A 530 -92.41 -23.73 -14.11
C PRO A 530 -90.96 -23.87 -13.58
N THR A 531 -90.31 -22.78 -13.18
CA THR A 531 -90.26 -22.17 -11.83
C THR A 531 -89.25 -22.88 -10.89
N PRO A 532 -88.43 -22.12 -10.13
CA PRO A 532 -87.12 -22.59 -9.65
C PRO A 532 -87.16 -23.19 -8.25
N THR A 533 -86.19 -24.05 -7.95
CA THR A 533 -85.93 -24.55 -6.59
C THR A 533 -84.64 -23.94 -6.02
N PRO A 534 -84.62 -23.48 -4.75
CA PRO A 534 -83.46 -22.86 -4.13
C PRO A 534 -82.59 -23.85 -3.34
N PHE A 535 -81.31 -23.48 -3.20
CA PHE A 535 -80.35 -23.72 -2.11
C PHE A 535 -80.20 -25.12 -1.46
N GLY A 536 -78.94 -25.57 -1.41
CA GLY A 536 -78.38 -26.05 -0.14
C GLY A 536 -77.31 -27.13 -0.19
N ARG A 537 -76.10 -26.74 0.21
CA ARG A 537 -74.89 -27.50 0.61
C ARG A 537 -73.93 -27.97 -0.47
#